data_AF-V8GB75-F1
#
_entry.id   AF-V8GB75-F1
#
_cell.length_a   1.000
_cell.length_b   1.000
_cell.length_c   1.000
_cell.angle_alpha   90.00
_cell.angle_beta   90.00
_cell.angle_gamma   90.00
#
_symmetry.space_group_name_H-M   'P 1'
#
loop_
_entity.id
_entity.type
_entity.pdbx_description
1 polymer ?
#
loop_
_entity_poly.entity_id
_entity_poly.type
_entity_poly.pdbx_seq_one_letter_code
_entity_poly.pdbx_strand_id
1 'polypeptide(L)'
;MRINQLGRIYSSKFNRQFEVKRLYGEHTAWGFDGEYVSEVITGIITPTSPSDMQVLPEQERYLPTIVVFTKDSLAIGDIVVFNGHDYKVKTKEDWSDYGYFHYLAVRYSETAHPDSGGFDIT
;
A
#
# COMPACT_ATOMS: atom_id res chain seq x y z
N MET A 1 7.47 -17.99 12.30
CA MET A 1 7.85 -18.59 10.99
C MET A 1 6.80 -18.18 9.98
N ARG A 2 7.14 -17.38 8.96
CA ARG A 2 6.22 -17.02 7.87
C ARG A 2 6.25 -18.11 6.80
N ILE A 3 5.09 -18.55 6.33
CA ILE A 3 4.96 -19.59 5.29
C ILE A 3 5.16 -18.94 3.93
N ASN A 4 5.88 -19.59 3.02
CA ASN A 4 6.06 -19.12 1.64
C ASN A 4 4.70 -18.98 0.93
N GLN A 5 4.44 -17.80 0.35
CA GLN A 5 3.15 -17.48 -0.31
C GLN A 5 3.18 -17.63 -1.84
N LEU A 6 4.33 -17.95 -2.45
CA LEU A 6 4.50 -17.99 -3.91
C LEU A 6 3.42 -18.85 -4.58
N GLY A 7 3.20 -20.08 -4.10
CA GLY A 7 2.21 -20.99 -4.68
C GLY A 7 0.77 -20.45 -4.63
N ARG A 8 0.45 -19.59 -3.66
CA ARG A 8 -0.87 -18.95 -3.55
C ARG A 8 -1.01 -17.79 -4.53
N ILE A 9 0.06 -17.06 -4.81
CA ILE A 9 0.04 -15.92 -5.74
C ILE A 9 -0.29 -16.39 -7.18
N TYR A 10 0.14 -17.60 -7.54
CA TYR A 10 -0.21 -18.23 -8.82
C TYR A 10 -1.59 -18.89 -8.85
N SER A 11 -2.25 -19.03 -7.70
CA SER A 11 -3.55 -19.68 -7.63
C SER A 11 -4.66 -18.68 -7.88
N SER A 12 -5.51 -18.95 -8.88
CA SER A 12 -6.71 -18.17 -9.18
C SER A 12 -7.73 -18.13 -8.03
N LYS A 13 -7.58 -18.98 -7.01
CA LYS A 13 -8.44 -18.96 -5.81
C LYS A 13 -8.01 -17.91 -4.79
N PHE A 14 -6.75 -17.53 -4.79
CA PHE A 14 -6.16 -16.69 -3.74
C PHE A 14 -5.68 -15.34 -4.27
N ASN A 15 -5.24 -15.28 -5.52
CA ASN A 15 -4.87 -14.02 -6.13
C ASN A 15 -6.10 -13.17 -6.46
N ARG A 16 -5.90 -11.86 -6.45
CA ARG A 16 -6.89 -10.83 -6.74
C ARG A 16 -6.21 -9.72 -7.49
N GLN A 17 -6.97 -9.10 -8.39
CA GLN A 17 -6.61 -7.83 -8.99
C GLN A 17 -7.05 -6.71 -8.05
N PHE A 18 -6.19 -5.72 -7.87
CA PHE A 18 -6.49 -4.52 -7.10
C PHE A 18 -5.78 -3.33 -7.72
N GLU A 19 -6.34 -2.15 -7.48
CA GLU A 19 -5.80 -0.90 -7.98
C GLU A 19 -4.70 -0.39 -7.04
N VAL A 20 -3.63 0.11 -7.64
CA VAL A 20 -2.54 0.81 -6.97
C VAL A 20 -2.42 2.19 -7.60
N LYS A 21 -2.54 3.23 -6.79
CA LYS A 21 -2.27 4.61 -7.18
C LYS A 21 -0.83 4.94 -6.83
N ARG A 22 -0.05 5.36 -7.83
CA ARG A 22 1.35 5.76 -7.69
C ARG A 22 1.46 7.24 -7.94
N LEU A 23 2.21 7.94 -7.10
CA LEU A 23 2.48 9.36 -7.28
C LEU A 23 3.64 9.53 -8.25
N TYR A 24 3.37 10.10 -9.42
CA TYR A 24 4.37 10.49 -10.40
C TYR A 24 4.44 12.01 -10.46
N GLY A 25 5.63 12.58 -10.59
CA GLY A 25 5.78 14.01 -10.62
C GLY A 25 7.23 14.45 -10.68
N GLU A 26 7.42 15.75 -10.85
CA GLU A 26 8.74 16.38 -10.89
C GLU A 26 8.85 17.46 -9.81
N HIS A 27 10.06 17.62 -9.27
CA HIS A 27 10.35 18.74 -8.41
C HIS A 27 10.51 19.99 -9.25
N THR A 28 9.56 20.92 -9.13
CA THR A 28 9.65 22.25 -9.72
C THR A 28 10.16 23.26 -8.69
N ALA A 29 10.46 24.48 -9.12
CA ALA A 29 10.86 25.56 -8.21
C ALA A 29 9.77 25.95 -7.18
N TRP A 30 8.52 25.53 -7.41
CA TRP A 30 7.36 25.88 -6.59
C TRP A 30 6.88 24.74 -5.69
N GLY A 31 7.48 23.55 -5.80
CA GLY A 31 7.08 22.37 -5.03
C GLY A 31 7.18 21.09 -5.85
N PHE A 32 6.65 20.00 -5.30
CA PHE A 32 6.46 18.76 -6.04
C PHE A 32 5.16 18.85 -6.83
N ASP A 33 5.26 18.91 -8.15
CA ASP A 33 4.10 18.86 -9.04
C ASP A 33 3.90 17.41 -9.45
N GLY A 34 2.84 16.78 -8.94
CA GLY A 34 2.66 15.34 -9.11
C GLY A 34 1.20 14.91 -9.21
N GLU A 35 0.98 13.91 -10.04
CA GLU A 35 -0.30 13.30 -10.33
C GLU A 35 -0.30 11.83 -9.87
N TYR A 36 -1.43 11.39 -9.34
CA TYR A 36 -1.63 9.98 -9.05
C TYR A 36 -2.05 9.24 -10.32
N VAL A 37 -1.26 8.25 -10.72
CA VAL A 37 -1.58 7.33 -11.81
C VAL A 37 -2.01 5.99 -11.23
N SER A 38 -3.17 5.51 -11.64
CA SER A 38 -3.71 4.23 -11.21
C SER A 38 -3.28 3.09 -12.14
N GLU A 39 -2.83 1.99 -11.54
CA GLU A 39 -2.47 0.74 -12.23
C GLU A 39 -3.16 -0.45 -11.55
N VAL A 40 -3.53 -1.47 -12.32
CA VAL A 40 -4.10 -2.71 -11.77
C VAL A 40 -3.00 -3.76 -11.61
N ILE A 41 -2.80 -4.21 -10.38
CA ILE A 41 -1.78 -5.21 -10.04
C ILE A 41 -2.47 -6.48 -9.53
N THR A 42 -1.84 -7.64 -9.77
CA THR A 42 -2.31 -8.93 -9.26
C THR A 42 -1.50 -9.37 -8.05
N GLY A 43 -2.16 -9.72 -6.97
CA GLY A 43 -1.51 -10.18 -5.75
C GLY A 43 -2.48 -10.80 -4.75
N ILE A 44 -2.05 -10.94 -3.51
CA ILE A 44 -2.87 -11.41 -2.39
C ILE A 44 -2.96 -10.28 -1.37
N ILE A 45 -4.17 -9.96 -0.94
CA ILE A 45 -4.41 -9.05 0.18
C ILE A 45 -5.03 -9.84 1.32
N THR A 46 -4.42 -9.77 2.50
CA THR A 46 -4.95 -10.37 3.72
C THR A 46 -5.02 -9.33 4.84
N PRO A 47 -5.99 -9.44 5.76
CA PRO A 47 -5.96 -8.62 6.96
C PRO A 47 -4.68 -8.90 7.77
N THR A 48 -4.16 -7.87 8.41
CA THR A 48 -2.93 -7.97 9.21
C THR A 48 -3.12 -8.84 10.45
N SER A 49 -2.12 -9.67 10.75
CA SER A 49 -2.10 -10.47 11.98
C SER A 49 -1.55 -9.64 13.16
N PRO A 50 -1.85 -10.00 14.42
CA PRO A 50 -1.32 -9.30 15.58
C PRO A 50 0.21 -9.21 15.62
N SER A 51 0.91 -10.19 15.05
CA SER A 51 2.39 -10.18 14.93
C SER A 51 2.90 -9.15 13.93
N ASP A 52 2.18 -8.92 12.83
CA ASP A 52 2.60 -7.95 11.82
C ASP A 52 2.40 -6.51 12.32
N MET A 53 1.42 -6.29 13.20
CA MET A 53 1.21 -4.99 13.87
C MET A 53 2.40 -4.59 14.75
N GLN A 54 3.18 -5.53 15.29
CA GLN A 54 4.35 -5.17 16.11
C GLN A 54 5.48 -4.53 15.31
N VAL A 55 5.50 -4.70 13.99
CA VAL A 55 6.51 -4.10 13.10
C VAL A 55 6.21 -2.62 12.86
N LEU A 56 4.96 -2.20 12.99
CA LEU A 56 4.57 -0.81 12.80
C LEU A 56 4.97 0.05 14.01
N PRO A 57 5.28 1.35 13.78
CA PRO A 57 5.41 2.33 14.85
C PRO A 57 4.17 2.32 15.74
N GLU A 58 4.35 2.52 17.05
CA GLU A 58 3.27 2.39 18.04
C GLU A 58 2.00 3.19 17.68
N GLN A 59 2.17 4.40 17.14
CA GLN A 59 1.09 5.27 16.71
C GLN A 59 0.24 4.70 15.55
N GLU A 60 0.83 3.85 14.71
CA GLU A 60 0.16 3.26 13.54
C GLU A 60 -0.43 1.86 13.83
N ARG A 61 -0.10 1.25 14.98
CA ARG A 61 -0.58 -0.09 15.37
C ARG A 61 -2.09 -0.19 15.62
N TYR A 62 -2.79 0.93 15.71
CA TYR A 62 -4.23 0.96 15.93
C TYR A 62 -5.02 1.21 14.65
N LEU A 63 -4.33 1.51 13.55
CA LEU A 63 -4.96 1.76 12.26
C LEU A 63 -5.21 0.43 11.54
N PRO A 64 -6.33 0.28 10.81
CA PRO A 64 -6.55 -0.88 9.98
C PRO A 64 -5.39 -1.05 9.01
N THR A 65 -4.75 -2.22 9.06
CA THR A 65 -3.60 -2.54 8.22
C THR A 65 -3.95 -3.75 7.38
N ILE A 66 -3.42 -3.79 6.16
CA ILE A 66 -3.45 -4.95 5.29
C ILE A 66 -2.03 -5.41 4.98
N VAL A 67 -1.90 -6.71 4.78
CA VAL A 67 -0.70 -7.33 4.21
C VAL A 67 -0.95 -7.54 2.73
N VAL A 68 0.02 -7.14 1.90
CA VAL A 68 -0.04 -7.26 0.44
C VAL A 68 1.14 -8.10 -0.03
N PHE A 69 0.86 -9.14 -0.83
CA PHE A 69 1.86 -9.93 -1.53
C PHE A 69 1.69 -9.77 -3.04
N THR A 70 2.73 -9.33 -3.75
CA THR A 70 2.68 -9.11 -5.21
C THR A 70 3.92 -9.70 -5.89
N LYS A 71 3.82 -9.93 -7.20
CA LYS A 71 5.03 -10.19 -8.01
C LYS A 71 5.71 -8.91 -8.43
N ASP A 72 4.91 -7.90 -8.74
CA ASP A 72 5.39 -6.59 -9.16
C ASP A 72 5.78 -5.77 -7.93
N SER A 73 6.92 -5.07 -8.01
CA SER A 73 7.35 -4.23 -6.89
C SER A 73 6.43 -3.02 -6.76
N LEU A 74 5.91 -2.81 -5.55
CA LEU A 74 5.35 -1.56 -5.07
C LEU A 74 6.45 -0.70 -4.42
N ALA A 75 6.25 0.61 -4.42
CA ALA A 75 7.08 1.58 -3.73
C ALA A 75 6.47 1.96 -2.36
N ILE A 76 7.33 2.37 -1.43
CA ILE A 76 6.85 2.96 -0.18
C ILE A 76 6.16 4.28 -0.52
N GLY A 77 4.93 4.44 -0.04
CA GLY A 77 4.10 5.61 -0.35
C GLY A 77 3.01 5.36 -1.39
N ASP A 78 3.09 4.28 -2.18
CA ASP A 78 2.01 3.85 -3.07
C ASP A 78 0.71 3.60 -2.29
N ILE A 79 -0.43 3.84 -2.93
CA ILE A 79 -1.75 3.65 -2.32
C ILE A 79 -2.41 2.42 -2.94
N VAL A 80 -2.70 1.42 -2.12
CA VAL A 80 -3.45 0.22 -2.50
C VAL A 80 -4.93 0.44 -2.19
N VAL A 81 -5.79 0.29 -3.20
CA VAL A 81 -7.24 0.39 -3.04
C VAL A 81 -7.81 -1.01 -2.78
N PHE A 82 -8.43 -1.20 -1.63
CA PHE A 82 -9.02 -2.48 -1.24
C PHE A 82 -10.35 -2.27 -0.50
N ASN A 83 -11.41 -2.95 -0.96
CA ASN A 83 -12.76 -2.85 -0.41
C ASN A 83 -13.28 -1.39 -0.27
N GLY A 84 -12.96 -0.52 -1.23
CA GLY A 84 -13.38 0.89 -1.20
C GLY A 84 -12.62 1.76 -0.19
N HIS A 85 -11.47 1.29 0.29
CA HIS A 85 -10.59 2.03 1.19
C HIS A 85 -9.17 2.08 0.64
N ASP A 86 -8.50 3.18 0.94
CA ASP A 86 -7.13 3.45 0.51
C ASP A 86 -6.16 3.05 1.63
N TYR A 87 -5.09 2.35 1.26
CA TYR A 87 -4.06 1.89 2.18
C TYR A 87 -2.68 2.29 1.65
N LYS A 88 -1.96 3.13 2.40
CA LYS A 88 -0.63 3.59 2.00
C LYS A 88 0.43 2.56 2.39
N VAL A 89 1.26 2.14 1.44
CA VAL A 89 2.39 1.22 1.68
C VAL A 89 3.40 1.91 2.60
N LYS A 90 3.68 1.29 3.75
CA LYS A 90 4.59 1.81 4.77
C LYS A 90 5.88 1.03 4.85
N THR A 91 5.80 -0.28 4.68
CA THR A 91 6.96 -1.16 4.73
C THR A 91 7.07 -1.98 3.46
N LYS A 92 8.32 -2.26 3.07
CA LYS A 92 8.66 -3.17 1.99
C LYS A 92 9.64 -4.19 2.56
N GLU A 93 9.27 -5.46 2.51
CA GLU A 93 10.19 -6.57 2.70
C GLU A 93 10.46 -7.22 1.35
N ASP A 94 11.74 -7.24 0.96
CA ASP A 94 12.15 -7.85 -0.29
C ASP A 94 12.26 -9.36 -0.14
N TRP A 95 11.38 -10.07 -0.85
CA TRP A 95 11.34 -11.54 -0.93
C TRP A 95 11.53 -11.98 -2.39
N SER A 96 12.13 -11.13 -3.24
CA SER A 96 12.27 -11.38 -4.68
C SER A 96 13.04 -12.65 -5.01
N ASP A 97 13.95 -13.09 -4.14
CA ASP A 97 14.61 -14.41 -4.22
C ASP A 97 13.61 -15.59 -4.19
N TYR A 98 12.44 -15.38 -3.58
CA TYR A 98 11.31 -16.32 -3.56
C TYR A 98 10.25 -16.00 -4.62
N GLY A 99 10.47 -15.00 -5.48
CA GLY A 99 9.60 -14.63 -6.60
C GLY A 99 8.40 -13.74 -6.27
N TYR A 100 8.39 -13.09 -5.11
CA TYR A 100 7.34 -12.14 -4.71
C TYR A 100 7.85 -11.08 -3.73
N PHE A 101 7.06 -10.04 -3.49
CA PHE A 101 7.32 -9.00 -2.51
C PHE A 101 6.27 -9.03 -1.40
N HIS A 102 6.62 -8.55 -0.22
CA HIS A 102 5.74 -8.47 0.94
C HIS A 102 5.68 -7.04 1.47
N TYR A 103 4.46 -6.54 1.69
CA TYR A 103 4.22 -5.17 2.12
C TYR A 103 3.21 -5.11 3.25
N LEU A 104 3.38 -4.12 4.14
CA LEU A 104 2.32 -3.64 5.02
C LEU A 104 1.82 -2.29 4.51
N ALA A 105 0.51 -2.21 4.32
CA ALA A 105 -0.16 -0.97 3.96
C ALA A 105 -1.16 -0.58 5.04
N VAL A 106 -1.05 0.65 5.52
CA VAL A 106 -1.86 1.18 6.63
C VAL A 106 -2.95 2.07 6.06
N ARG A 107 -4.15 1.99 6.63
CA ARG A 107 -5.31 2.76 6.16
C ARG A 107 -4.97 4.25 6.08
N TYR A 108 -5.21 4.81 4.91
CA TYR A 108 -4.97 6.20 4.58
C TYR A 108 -6.31 6.90 4.38
N SER A 109 -6.43 8.10 4.96
CA SER A 109 -7.57 8.99 4.77
C SER A 109 -7.05 10.25 4.12
N GLU A 110 -7.69 10.72 3.05
CA GLU A 110 -7.26 11.91 2.30
C GLU A 110 -7.25 13.19 3.15
N THR A 111 -7.92 13.20 4.31
CA THR A 111 -7.80 14.26 5.32
C THR A 111 -6.38 14.44 5.88
N ALA A 112 -5.46 13.52 5.62
CA ALA A 112 -4.05 13.62 5.97
C ALA A 112 -3.17 14.22 4.84
N HIS A 113 -3.77 14.71 3.75
CA HIS A 113 -3.05 15.53 2.77
C HIS A 113 -2.84 16.94 3.34
N PRO A 114 -1.62 17.51 3.29
CA PRO A 114 -1.40 18.90 3.69
C PRO A 114 -1.99 19.91 2.68
N ASP A 115 -2.70 19.45 1.65
CA ASP A 115 -3.42 20.29 0.69
C ASP A 115 -4.94 20.08 0.80
N SER A 116 -5.46 20.01 2.02
CA SER A 116 -6.86 20.36 2.25
C SER A 116 -6.98 21.86 2.00
N GLY A 117 -7.46 22.23 0.81
CA GLY A 117 -7.69 23.60 0.40
C GLY A 117 -8.24 24.45 1.55
N GLY A 118 -7.61 25.60 1.74
CA GLY A 118 -7.93 26.55 2.80
C GLY A 118 -9.44 26.75 2.92
N PHE A 119 -9.91 26.79 4.15
CA PHE A 119 -11.30 27.09 4.48
C PHE A 119 -11.75 28.36 3.74
N ASP A 120 -12.72 28.25 2.84
CA ASP A 120 -13.47 29.41 2.36
C ASP A 120 -14.39 29.87 3.50
N ILE A 121 -13.97 30.94 4.17
CA ILE A 121 -14.80 31.70 5.11
C ILE A 121 -15.77 32.53 4.26
N THR A 122 -17.07 32.19 4.32
CA THR A 122 -18.14 33.06 3.80
C THR A 122 -18.54 34.09 4.84
#